data_AF-A0A199V046-F1
#
_entry.id   AF-A0A199V046-F1
#
_cell.length_a   1.000
_cell.length_b   1.000
_cell.length_c   1.000
_cell.angle_alpha   90.00
_cell.angle_beta   90.00
_cell.angle_gamma   90.00
#
_symmetry.space_group_name_H-M   'P 1'
#
loop_
_entity.id
_entity.type
_entity.pdbx_description
1 polymer ?
#
loop_
_entity_poly.entity_id
_entity_poly.type
_entity_poly.pdbx_seq_one_letter_code
_entity_poly.pdbx_strand_id
1 'polypeptide(L)' 'MLALLTAGASAAAAIVYLAHKGNVRANWFAICQQFNSFCERISGSLIGSFAAIIMMILLIFLSAFALARH' A
#
# COMPACT_ATOMS: atom_id res chain seq x y z
N MET A 1 8.84 -11.30 6.08
CA MET A 1 8.80 -10.14 5.16
C MET A 1 7.36 -9.78 4.74
N LEU A 2 6.55 -10.74 4.28
CA LEU A 2 5.18 -10.48 3.77
C LEU A 2 4.33 -9.65 4.72
N ALA A 3 4.16 -10.12 5.96
CA ALA A 3 3.35 -9.45 6.97
C ALA A 3 3.80 -8.00 7.26
N LEU A 4 5.13 -7.76 7.24
CA LEU A 4 5.70 -6.44 7.48
C LEU A 4 5.38 -5.48 6.31
N LEU A 5 5.49 -5.96 5.07
CA LEU A 5 5.14 -5.20 3.87
C LEU A 5 3.64 -4.85 3.85
N THR A 6 2.78 -5.82 4.19
CA THR A 6 1.32 -5.59 4.27
C THR A 6 0.95 -4.61 5.37
N ALA A 7 1.59 -4.68 6.54
CA ALA A 7 1.39 -3.71 7.62
C ALA A 7 1.84 -2.29 7.20
N GLY A 8 3.01 -2.17 6.57
CA GLY A 8 3.50 -0.88 6.07
C GLY A 8 2.60 -0.28 4.98
N ALA A 9 2.18 -1.10 4.00
CA ALA A 9 1.30 -0.67 2.92
C ALA A 9 -0.09 -0.25 3.43
N SER A 10 -0.65 -0.94 4.42
CA SER A 10 -1.94 -0.58 5.02
C SER A 10 -1.87 0.69 5.86
N ALA A 11 -0.79 0.90 6.62
CA ALA A 11 -0.55 2.17 7.31
C ALA A 11 -0.45 3.33 6.32
N ALA A 12 0.32 3.18 5.23
CA ALA A 12 0.42 4.18 4.19
C ALA A 12 -0.94 4.46 3.51
N ALA A 13 -1.75 3.42 3.29
CA ALA A 13 -3.08 3.57 2.69
C ALA A 13 -4.01 4.42 3.58
N ALA A 14 -3.96 4.22 4.90
CA ALA A 14 -4.72 5.04 5.83
C ALA A 14 -4.31 6.51 5.74
N ILE A 15 -3.00 6.81 5.71
CA ILE A 15 -2.51 8.19 5.58
C ILE A 15 -2.93 8.82 4.24
N VAL A 16 -2.88 8.07 3.12
CA VAL A 16 -3.35 8.57 1.82
C VAL A 16 -4.85 8.83 1.83
N TYR A 17 -5.65 7.97 2.47
CA TYR A 17 -7.08 8.19 2.63
C TYR A 17 -7.37 9.49 3.40
N LEU A 18 -6.67 9.72 4.51
CA LEU A 18 -6.72 10.96 5.28
C LEU A 18 -6.26 12.16 4.44
N ALA A 19 -5.24 12.01 3.60
CA ALA A 19 -4.76 13.09 2.73
C ALA A 19 -5.78 13.48 1.66
N HIS A 20 -6.62 12.54 1.22
CA HIS A 20 -7.61 12.76 0.16
C HIS A 20 -8.97 13.23 0.68
N LYS A 21 -9.42 12.71 1.84
CA LYS A 21 -10.72 13.05 2.44
C LYS A 21 -10.62 14.08 3.57
N GLY A 22 -9.49 14.14 4.27
CA GLY A 22 -9.36 14.89 5.52
C GLY A 22 -10.18 14.29 6.66
N ASN A 23 -10.01 14.83 7.87
CA ASN A 23 -10.84 14.53 9.03
C ASN A 23 -10.94 15.75 9.94
N VAL A 24 -12.11 16.40 9.94
CA VAL A 24 -12.38 17.61 10.73
C VAL A 24 -12.25 17.39 12.23
N ARG A 25 -12.60 16.19 12.73
CA ARG A 25 -12.50 15.87 14.16
C ARG A 25 -11.05 15.80 14.67
N ALA A 26 -10.11 15.48 13.79
CA ALA A 26 -8.68 15.46 14.10
C ALA A 26 -7.95 16.72 13.59
N ASN A 27 -8.67 17.75 13.13
CA ASN A 27 -8.10 18.93 12.47
C ASN A 27 -7.18 18.59 11.28
N TRP A 28 -7.45 17.47 10.59
CA TRP A 28 -6.64 17.03 9.46
C TRP A 28 -7.26 17.52 8.15
N PHE A 29 -6.58 18.39 7.43
CA PHE A 29 -7.05 18.91 6.14
C PHE A 29 -6.71 17.99 4.96
N ALA A 30 -7.54 18.00 3.92
CA ALA A 30 -7.31 17.26 2.68
C ALA A 30 -6.16 17.89 1.87
N ILE A 31 -4.92 17.51 2.17
CA ILE A 31 -3.68 18.04 1.57
C ILE A 31 -3.59 17.73 0.07
N CYS A 32 -4.17 16.61 -0.39
CA CYS A 32 -4.10 16.24 -1.80
C CYS A 32 -4.80 17.23 -2.75
N GLN A 33 -5.76 18.04 -2.25
CA GLN A 33 -6.42 19.06 -3.07
C GLN A 33 -5.48 20.21 -3.47
N GLN A 34 -4.48 20.51 -2.63
CA GLN A 34 -3.50 21.56 -2.89
C GLN A 34 -2.29 21.03 -3.70
N PHE A 35 -1.96 19.74 -3.54
CA PHE A 35 -0.78 19.10 -4.15
C PHE A 35 -1.16 17.87 -4.97
N ASN A 36 -1.89 18.07 -6.05
CA ASN A 36 -2.41 16.98 -6.89
C ASN A 36 -1.30 16.08 -7.47
N SER A 37 -0.18 16.65 -7.92
CA SER A 37 0.94 15.91 -8.50
C SER A 37 1.66 15.00 -7.50
N PHE A 38 1.78 15.43 -6.24
CA PHE A 38 2.32 14.61 -5.17
C PHE A 38 1.37 13.48 -4.80
N CYS A 39 0.06 13.75 -4.74
CA CYS A 39 -0.95 12.76 -4.41
C CYS A 39 -1.01 11.63 -5.45
N GLU A 40 -0.98 11.97 -6.74
CA GLU A 40 -0.90 11.00 -7.83
C GLU A 40 0.32 10.08 -7.70
N ARG A 41 1.50 10.66 -7.44
CA ARG A 41 2.74 9.90 -7.31
C ARG A 41 2.74 8.96 -6.11
N ILE A 42 2.20 9.40 -4.97
CA ILE A 42 2.08 8.57 -3.77
C ILE A 42 1.06 7.45 -4.00
N SER A 43 -0.12 7.74 -4.58
CA SER A 43 -1.11 6.71 -4.92
C SER A 43 -0.53 5.67 -5.88
N GLY A 44 0.21 6.09 -6.91
CA GLY A 44 0.89 5.18 -7.83
C GLY A 44 1.90 4.28 -7.11
N SER A 45 2.70 4.83 -6.20
CA SER A 45 3.65 4.07 -5.39
C SER A 45 2.96 3.09 -4.44
N LEU A 46 1.80 3.48 -3.89
CA LEU A 46 0.99 2.64 -3.00
C LEU A 46 0.44 1.43 -3.74
N ILE A 47 -0.13 1.65 -4.93
CA ILE A 47 -0.62 0.58 -5.83
C ILE A 47 0.52 -0.37 -6.19
N GLY A 48 1.70 0.15 -6.54
CA GLY A 48 2.89 -0.65 -6.80
C GLY A 48 3.31 -1.53 -5.62
N SER A 49 3.20 -1.01 -4.39
CA SER A 49 3.51 -1.75 -3.17
C SER A 49 2.54 -2.93 -2.95
N PHE A 50 1.24 -2.73 -3.19
CA PHE A 50 0.25 -3.81 -3.13
C PHE A 50 0.48 -4.86 -4.24
N ALA A 51 0.84 -4.42 -5.45
CA ALA A 51 1.17 -5.34 -6.54
C ALA A 51 2.39 -6.22 -6.19
N ALA A 52 3.42 -5.64 -5.57
CA ALA A 52 4.58 -6.39 -5.09
C ALA A 52 4.22 -7.42 -4.01
N ILE A 53 3.32 -7.10 -3.09
CA ILE A 53 2.81 -8.04 -2.08
C ILE A 53 2.15 -9.24 -2.75
N ILE A 54 1.31 -9.01 -3.78
CA ILE A 54 0.64 -10.09 -4.54
C ILE A 54 1.68 -10.97 -5.24
N MET A 55 2.67 -10.37 -5.92
CA MET A 55 3.75 -11.15 -6.53
C MET A 55 4.51 -11.98 -5.51
N MET A 56 4.78 -11.43 -4.33
CA MET A 56 5.48 -12.15 -3.26
C MET A 56 4.68 -13.35 -2.77
N ILE A 57 3.35 -13.22 -2.67
CA ILE A 57 2.45 -14.34 -2.31
C ILE A 57 2.53 -15.44 -3.37
N LEU A 58 2.45 -15.09 -4.65
CA LEU A 58 2.58 -16.06 -5.75
C LEU A 58 3.92 -16.80 -5.69
N LEU A 59 5.01 -16.07 -5.44
CA LEU A 59 6.34 -16.67 -5.29
C LEU A 59 6.38 -17.66 -4.11
N ILE A 60 5.80 -17.31 -2.96
CA ILE A 60 5.72 -18.22 -1.80
C ILE A 60 4.98 -19.51 -2.16
N PHE A 61 3.84 -19.40 -2.85
CA PHE A 61 3.10 -20.58 -3.29
C PHE A 61 3.90 -21.42 -4.27
N LEU A 62 4.49 -20.82 -5.30
CA LEU A 62 5.32 -21.54 -6.27
C LEU A 62 6.49 -22.25 -5.61
N SER A 63 7.16 -21.61 -4.66
CA SER A 63 8.24 -22.23 -3.88
C SER A 63 7.72 -23.40 -3.06
N ALA A 64 6.58 -23.27 -2.38
CA ALA A 64 5.97 -24.35 -1.61
C ALA A 64 5.58 -25.54 -2.50
N PHE A 65 4.99 -25.29 -3.67
CA PHE A 65 4.66 -26.33 -4.65
C PHE A 65 5.90 -27.03 -5.22
N ALA A 66 6.95 -26.27 -5.54
CA ALA A 66 8.20 -26.83 -6.02
C ALA A 66 8.86 -27.71 -4.95
N LEU A 67 8.79 -27.31 -3.68
CA LEU A 67 9.31 -28.07 -2.56
C LEU A 67 8.48 -29.34 -2.30
N ALA A 68 7.14 -29.27 -2.40
CA ALA A 68 6.25 -30.41 -2.19
C ALA A 68 6.28 -31.45 -3.31
N ARG A 69 6.79 -31.08 -4.50
CA ARG A 69 6.95 -31.99 -5.64
C ARG A 69 8.25 -32.80 -5.56
N HIS A 70 9.22 -32.36 -4.76
CA HIS A 70 10.49 -33.03 -4.51
C HIS A 70 10.41 -33.93 -3.27
#